data_AF-G5R1Z8-F1
#
_entry.id   AF-G5R1Z8-F1
#
_cell.length_a   1.000
_cell.length_b   1.000
_cell.length_c   1.000
_cell.angle_alpha   90.00
_cell.angle_beta   90.00
_cell.angle_gamma   90.00
#
_symmetry.space_group_name_H-M   'P 1'
#
loop_
_entity.id
_entity.type
_entity.pdbx_description
1 polymer ?
#
loop_
_entity_poly.entity_id
_entity_poly.type
_entity_poly.pdbx_seq_one_letter_code
_entity_poly.pdbx_strand_id
1 'polypeptide(L)' 'MLPLFTETTAYAPSSPYSASKASSDHLVRAWRRTYGLPTIVTNCSNNYGPYHFPEKLIPLVILNALEGKPLPIYVKYRFP' A
#
# COMPACT_ATOMS: atom_id res chain seq x y z
N MET A 1 14.69 -1.76 16.90
CA MET A 1 14.01 -2.30 15.70
C MET A 1 12.52 -2.06 15.89
N LEU A 2 11.82 -1.47 14.92
CA LEU A 2 10.36 -1.34 14.98
C LEU A 2 9.70 -2.71 14.74
N PRO A 3 8.49 -2.97 15.27
CA PRO A 3 7.78 -4.22 15.03
C PRO A 3 7.40 -4.37 13.54
N LEU A 4 7.37 -5.61 13.05
CA LEU A 4 6.92 -5.96 11.70
C LEU A 4 5.42 -6.23 11.69
N PHE A 5 4.79 -6.02 10.52
CA PHE A 5 3.41 -6.45 10.29
C PHE A 5 3.34 -7.96 10.10
N THR A 6 2.36 -8.59 10.75
CA THR A 6 1.98 -10.00 10.62
C THR A 6 0.50 -10.11 10.25
N GLU A 7 0.04 -11.28 9.82
CA GLU A 7 -1.36 -11.54 9.46
C GLU A 7 -2.34 -11.35 10.63
N THR A 8 -1.82 -11.38 11.87
CA THR A 8 -2.59 -11.14 13.10
C THR A 8 -2.45 -9.71 13.63
N THR A 9 -1.73 -8.83 12.94
CA THR A 9 -1.61 -7.42 13.35
C THR A 9 -2.97 -6.72 13.21
N ALA A 10 -3.36 -5.96 14.22
CA ALA A 10 -4.64 -5.25 14.23
C ALA A 10 -4.70 -4.19 13.11
N TYR A 11 -5.84 -4.10 12.42
CA TYR A 11 -6.09 -3.07 11.42
C TYR A 11 -6.20 -1.70 12.10
N ALA A 12 -5.42 -0.73 11.61
CA ALA A 12 -5.46 0.66 12.05
C ALA A 12 -5.21 1.62 10.86
N PRO A 13 -6.13 1.69 9.87
CA PRO A 13 -5.94 2.47 8.65
C PRO A 13 -5.92 3.98 8.93
N SER A 14 -5.01 4.71 8.28
CA SER A 14 -4.77 6.15 8.50
C SER A 14 -5.20 7.05 7.34
N SER A 15 -5.64 6.48 6.22
CA SER A 15 -6.12 7.21 5.04
C SER A 15 -7.44 6.64 4.53
N PRO A 16 -8.24 7.43 3.78
CA PRO A 16 -9.45 6.93 3.13
C PRO A 16 -9.19 5.69 2.26
N TYR A 17 -8.11 5.69 1.47
CA TYR A 17 -7.70 4.54 0.66
C TYR A 17 -7.49 3.27 1.50
N SER A 18 -6.69 3.36 2.58
CA SER A 18 -6.43 2.22 3.46
C SER A 18 -7.67 1.76 4.23
N ALA A 19 -8.57 2.69 4.60
CA ALA A 19 -9.81 2.37 5.30
C ALA A 19 -10.77 1.60 4.37
N SER A 20 -10.89 2.03 3.11
CA SER A 20 -11.69 1.30 2.11
C SER A 20 -11.17 -0.13 1.89
N LYS A 21 -9.84 -0.33 1.83
CA LYS A 21 -9.23 -1.66 1.72
C LYS A 21 -9.47 -2.51 2.96
N ALA A 22 -9.31 -1.94 4.16
CA ALA A 22 -9.60 -2.61 5.42
C ALA A 22 -11.05 -3.12 5.49
N SER A 23 -12.00 -2.25 5.15
CA SER A 23 -13.42 -2.61 5.09
C SER A 23 -13.69 -3.72 4.06
N SER A 24 -13.04 -3.69 2.88
CA SER A 24 -13.18 -4.77 1.90
C SER A 24 -12.67 -6.12 2.43
N ASP A 25 -11.55 -6.13 3.17
CA ASP A 25 -11.00 -7.36 3.74
C ASP A 25 -11.96 -7.96 4.80
N HIS A 26 -12.61 -7.11 5.61
CA HIS A 26 -13.63 -7.55 6.56
C HIS A 26 -14.84 -8.17 5.87
N LEU A 27 -15.34 -7.57 4.78
CA LEU A 27 -16.44 -8.12 4.00
C LEU A 27 -16.10 -9.50 3.42
N VAL A 28 -14.90 -9.66 2.83
CA VAL A 28 -14.46 -10.94 2.27
C VAL A 28 -14.40 -12.04 3.34
N ARG A 29 -13.87 -11.73 4.52
CA ARG A 29 -13.80 -12.69 5.65
C ARG A 29 -15.18 -13.01 6.21
N ALA A 30 -16.07 -12.01 6.33
CA ALA A 30 -17.44 -12.20 6.78
C ALA A 30 -18.22 -13.11 5.81
N TRP A 31 -18.10 -12.91 4.49
CA TRP A 31 -18.73 -13.78 3.50
C TRP A 31 -18.26 -15.23 3.58
N ARG A 32 -16.95 -15.45 3.76
CA ARG A 32 -16.41 -16.80 3.98
C ARG A 32 -16.96 -17.42 5.27
N ARG A 33 -17.04 -16.66 6.35
CA ARG A 33 -17.54 -17.15 7.64
C ARG A 33 -19.03 -17.48 7.61
N THR A 34 -19.83 -16.62 7.00
CA THR A 34 -21.30 -16.72 7.03
C THR A 34 -21.83 -17.69 5.98
N TYR A 35 -21.21 -17.73 4.80
CA TYR A 35 -21.78 -18.45 3.65
C TYR A 35 -20.84 -19.51 3.07
N GLY A 36 -19.66 -19.74 3.67
CA GLY A 36 -18.73 -20.76 3.20
C GLY A 36 -18.03 -20.46 1.88
N LEU A 37 -18.08 -19.21 1.40
CA LEU A 37 -17.42 -18.81 0.15
C LEU A 37 -15.90 -19.03 0.26
N PRO A 38 -15.26 -19.79 -0.67
CA PRO A 38 -13.83 -20.08 -0.58
C PRO A 38 -12.99 -18.87 -1.00
N THR A 39 -12.61 -18.05 -0.02
CA THR A 39 -11.84 -16.81 -0.24
C THR A 39 -10.47 -16.82 0.46
N ILE A 40 -9.53 -16.06 -0.11
CA ILE A 40 -8.19 -15.79 0.41
C ILE A 40 -7.96 -14.27 0.34
N VAL A 41 -7.30 -13.71 1.36
CA VAL A 41 -6.89 -12.30 1.41
C VAL A 41 -5.37 -12.24 1.51
N THR A 42 -4.74 -11.38 0.71
CA THR A 42 -3.29 -11.14 0.73
C THR A 42 -3.02 -9.64 0.91
N ASN A 43 -2.17 -9.28 1.86
CA ASN A 43 -1.71 -7.90 2.07
C ASN A 43 -0.22 -7.82 1.74
N CYS A 44 0.17 -6.90 0.84
CA CYS A 44 1.54 -6.74 0.38
C CYS A 44 2.09 -5.34 0.68
N SER A 45 3.41 -5.19 0.64
CA SER A 45 4.10 -3.90 0.67
C SER A 45 3.96 -3.15 -0.65
N ASN A 46 4.59 -1.98 -0.74
CA ASN A 46 4.64 -1.19 -1.96
C ASN A 46 5.27 -1.98 -3.12
N ASN A 47 4.58 -2.04 -4.25
CA ASN A 47 5.09 -2.62 -5.50
C ASN A 47 5.82 -1.56 -6.35
N TYR A 48 6.74 -2.01 -7.19
CA TYR A 48 7.43 -1.20 -8.19
C TYR A 48 7.89 -2.05 -9.37
N GLY A 49 7.99 -1.47 -10.58
CA GLY A 49 8.41 -2.19 -11.78
C GLY A 49 7.82 -1.63 -13.08
N PRO A 50 7.89 -2.38 -14.19
CA PRO A 50 7.26 -2.02 -15.46
C PRO A 50 5.75 -1.77 -15.33
N TYR A 51 5.20 -0.92 -16.21
CA TYR A 51 3.77 -0.54 -16.25
C TYR A 51 3.26 0.24 -15.02
N HIS A 52 4.16 0.78 -14.19
CA HIS A 52 3.79 1.57 -13.02
C HIS A 52 3.41 3.00 -13.43
N PHE A 53 2.14 3.39 -13.21
CA PHE A 53 1.62 4.70 -13.59
C PHE A 53 2.45 5.85 -12.95
N PRO A 54 2.78 6.92 -13.70
CA PRO A 54 3.77 7.93 -13.31
C PRO A 54 3.28 8.97 -12.28
N GLU A 55 2.45 8.54 -11.35
CA GLU A 55 2.08 9.32 -10.15
C GLU A 55 2.81 8.81 -8.89
N LYS A 56 3.31 7.55 -8.93
CA LYS A 56 3.96 6.91 -7.77
C LYS A 56 5.43 7.30 -7.72
N LEU A 57 6.01 7.27 -6.52
CA LEU A 57 7.34 7.81 -6.24
C LEU A 57 8.41 7.38 -7.26
N ILE A 58 8.60 6.07 -7.46
CA ILE A 58 9.67 5.54 -8.33
C ILE A 58 9.49 5.99 -9.79
N PRO A 59 8.36 5.72 -10.48
CA PRO A 59 8.21 6.15 -11.87
C PRO A 59 8.19 7.68 -12.02
N LEU A 60 7.61 8.42 -11.07
CA LEU A 60 7.61 9.89 -11.08
C LEU A 60 9.04 10.46 -11.00
N VAL A 61 9.86 9.93 -10.10
CA VAL A 61 11.26 10.35 -9.95
C VAL A 61 12.07 10.01 -11.21
N ILE A 62 11.91 8.81 -11.77
CA ILE A 62 12.63 8.40 -12.97
C ILE A 62 12.29 9.33 -14.15
N LEU A 63 11.00 9.57 -14.41
CA LEU A 63 10.59 10.42 -15.53
C LEU A 63 10.98 11.88 -15.32
N ASN A 64 10.81 12.42 -14.11
CA ASN A 64 11.23 13.80 -13.84
C ASN A 64 12.75 13.97 -14.00
N ALA A 65 13.56 12.99 -13.57
CA ALA A 65 15.00 13.04 -13.74
C ALA A 65 15.40 13.03 -15.22
N LEU A 66 14.77 12.17 -16.03
CA LEU A 66 15.00 12.11 -17.48
C LEU A 66 14.60 13.39 -18.20
N GLU A 67 13.58 14.09 -17.71
CA GLU A 67 13.07 15.35 -18.28
C GLU A 67 13.71 16.60 -17.66
N GLY A 68 14.68 16.47 -16.75
CA GLY A 68 15.30 17.60 -16.05
C GLY A 68 14.35 18.39 -15.13
N LYS A 69 13.23 17.77 -14.72
CA LYS A 69 12.24 18.35 -13.81
C LYS A 69 12.63 18.17 -12.34
N PRO A 70 12.14 19.03 -11.42
CA PRO A 70 12.34 18.84 -9.99
C PRO A 70 11.85 17.48 -9.49
N LEU A 71 12.57 16.90 -8.52
CA LEU A 71 12.22 15.63 -7.89
C LEU A 71 11.42 15.89 -6.60
N PRO A 72 10.10 15.65 -6.58
CA PRO A 72 9.29 15.95 -5.39
C PRO A 72 9.54 14.93 -4.29
N ILE A 73 9.98 15.40 -3.12
CA ILE A 73 10.20 14.58 -1.91
C ILE A 73 9.28 15.08 -0.79
N TYR A 74 8.31 14.26 -0.38
CA TYR A 74 7.31 14.64 0.64
C TYR A 74 7.85 14.56 2.08
N VAL A 75 8.93 13.80 2.31
CA VAL A 75 9.48 13.55 3.65
C VAL A 75 10.82 14.26 3.80
N LYS A 76 10.99 15.01 4.89
CA LYS A 76 12.33 15.50 5.28
C LYS A 76 13.15 14.28 5.69
N TYR A 77 14.26 14.01 5.00
CA TYR A 77 15.16 12.92 5.34
C TYR A 77 15.43 12.94 6.86
N ARG A 78 14.98 11.90 7.56
CA ARG A 78 15.35 11.69 8.94
C ARG A 78 16.60 10.84 8.91
N PHE A 79 17.75 11.51 8.84
CA PHE A 79 19.01 10.85 9.18
C PHE A 79 18.93 10.42 10.66
N PRO A 80 19.44 9.23 11.02
CA PRO A 80 19.73 8.92 12.41
C PRO A 80 20.76 9.89 12.98
#